data_AF-A0A920S8P5-F1
#
_entry.id   AF-A0A920S8P5-F1
#
_cell.length_a   1.000
_cell.length_b   1.000
_cell.length_c   1.000
_cell.angle_alpha   90.00
_cell.angle_beta   90.00
_cell.angle_gamma   90.00
#
_symmetry.space_group_name_H-M   'P 1'
#
loop_
_entity.id
_entity.type
_entity.pdbx_description
1 polymer ?
#
loop_
_entity_poly.entity_id
_entity_poly.type
_entity_poly.pdbx_seq_one_letter_code
_entity_poly.pdbx_strand_id
1 'polypeptide(L)'
;MGAKRPEFRLAAAASDCQRWLDDGETNEKVFDVACSDGLQVDSETHRCPNNGASVDLSNCSVSRDVGSGELKTLWQDPAFDVSQRAYYYARVLENPSCRWSTWDAVRLGIEPNPDLQKTHQERAWSSPIWYQPADSKFARFMTCLIVVK
;
A
#
# COMPACT_ATOMS: atom_id res chain seq x y z
N MET A 1 -23.74 -22.81 -2.68
CA MET A 1 -23.48 -21.43 -3.14
C MET A 1 -22.05 -21.09 -2.74
N GLY A 2 -21.10 -21.22 -3.66
CA GLY A 2 -19.71 -20.89 -3.38
C GLY A 2 -19.57 -19.36 -3.34
N ALA A 3 -19.02 -18.81 -2.27
CA ALA A 3 -18.77 -17.39 -2.22
C ALA A 3 -17.77 -17.03 -3.36
N LYS A 4 -18.18 -16.09 -4.21
CA LYS A 4 -17.34 -15.61 -5.32
C LYS A 4 -16.34 -14.63 -4.75
N ARG A 5 -15.12 -14.64 -5.30
CA ARG A 5 -14.13 -13.59 -5.02
C ARG A 5 -14.77 -12.24 -5.39
N PRO A 6 -14.79 -11.23 -4.50
CA PRO A 6 -15.33 -9.91 -4.85
C PRO A 6 -14.53 -9.31 -6.01
N GLU A 7 -15.24 -8.70 -6.97
CA GLU A 7 -14.68 -8.20 -8.23
C GLU A 7 -13.84 -6.93 -8.07
N PHE A 8 -14.10 -6.12 -7.04
CA PHE A 8 -13.33 -4.93 -6.71
C PHE A 8 -12.87 -4.98 -5.27
N ARG A 9 -11.56 -4.83 -5.08
CA ARG A 9 -10.94 -4.79 -3.76
C ARG A 9 -10.43 -3.38 -3.53
N LEU A 10 -10.91 -2.76 -2.45
CA LEU A 10 -10.68 -1.35 -2.17
C LEU A 10 -9.28 -1.15 -1.55
N ALA A 11 -8.60 -0.08 -1.96
CA ALA A 11 -7.32 0.30 -1.40
C ALA A 11 -7.51 0.90 -0.01
N ALA A 12 -6.66 0.49 0.93
CA ALA A 12 -6.54 1.04 2.27
C ALA A 12 -5.63 2.28 2.30
N ALA A 13 -4.51 2.20 1.57
CA ALA A 13 -3.51 3.27 1.54
C ALA A 13 -2.68 3.23 0.26
N ALA A 14 -2.18 4.40 -0.13
CA ALA A 14 -1.09 4.55 -1.08
C ALA A 14 0.13 5.12 -0.36
N SER A 15 1.30 4.65 -0.74
CA SER A 15 2.60 5.04 -0.17
C SER A 15 3.57 5.39 -1.29
N ASP A 16 4.48 6.31 -1.02
CA ASP A 16 5.68 6.50 -1.83
C ASP A 16 6.88 5.90 -1.09
N CYS A 17 7.65 5.10 -1.82
CA CYS A 17 8.81 4.41 -1.31
C CYS A 17 10.07 4.99 -1.96
N GLN A 18 10.88 5.65 -1.16
CA GLN A 18 12.19 6.15 -1.56
C GLN A 18 13.26 5.13 -1.19
N ARG A 19 14.15 4.85 -2.14
CA ARG A 19 15.32 4.01 -1.93
C ARG A 19 16.56 4.73 -2.43
N TRP A 20 17.61 4.70 -1.64
CA TRP A 20 18.88 5.35 -1.97
C TRP A 20 20.06 4.50 -1.54
N LEU A 21 21.24 4.88 -2.03
CA LEU A 21 22.51 4.31 -1.62
C LEU A 21 23.25 5.32 -0.75
N ASP A 22 23.80 4.86 0.35
CA ASP A 22 24.69 5.62 1.22
C ASP A 22 25.86 4.73 1.63
N ASP A 23 27.09 5.17 1.37
CA ASP A 23 28.33 4.40 1.57
C ASP A 23 28.31 2.93 1.07
N GLY A 24 27.58 2.67 -0.03
CA GLY A 24 27.41 1.32 -0.59
C GLY A 24 26.31 0.48 0.08
N GLU A 25 25.71 0.95 1.18
CA GLU A 25 24.54 0.35 1.80
C GLU A 25 23.25 0.87 1.16
N THR A 26 22.26 0.00 1.02
CA THR A 26 20.96 0.37 0.47
C THR A 26 19.97 0.70 1.57
N ASN A 27 19.44 1.91 1.53
CA ASN A 27 18.47 2.42 2.50
C ASN A 27 17.09 2.55 1.86
N GLU A 28 16.03 2.38 2.65
CA GLU A 28 14.65 2.52 2.20
C GLU A 28 13.83 3.29 3.23
N LYS A 29 12.97 4.18 2.74
CA LYS A 29 11.96 4.87 3.54
C LYS A 29 10.63 4.83 2.82
N VAL A 30 9.58 4.57 3.59
CA VAL A 30 8.21 4.46 3.07
C VAL A 30 7.35 5.49 3.78
N PHE A 31 6.69 6.33 2.99
CA PHE A 31 5.73 7.31 3.47
C PHE A 31 4.36 6.93 2.95
N ASP A 32 3.37 6.78 3.81
CA ASP A 32 1.99 6.75 3.35
C ASP A 32 1.61 8.17 2.93
N VAL A 33 0.99 8.30 1.76
CA VAL A 33 0.74 9.59 1.10
C VAL A 33 -0.75 9.85 0.89
N ALA A 34 -1.57 8.80 0.91
CA ALA A 34 -3.01 8.88 0.87
C ALA A 34 -3.61 7.70 1.64
N CYS A 35 -4.60 7.98 2.48
CA CYS A 35 -5.37 6.98 3.21
C CYS A 35 -6.79 6.91 2.67
N SER A 36 -7.42 5.75 2.76
CA SER A 36 -8.84 5.60 2.46
C SER A 36 -9.73 6.25 3.52
N ASP A 37 -11.02 6.37 3.21
CA ASP A 37 -12.07 6.72 4.17
C ASP A 37 -11.90 8.09 4.85
N GLY A 38 -11.20 9.03 4.19
CA GLY A 38 -10.96 10.38 4.71
C GLY A 38 -9.95 10.44 5.86
N LEU A 39 -9.30 9.31 6.19
CA LEU A 39 -8.25 9.25 7.19
C LEU A 39 -7.06 10.09 6.76
N GLN A 40 -6.32 10.58 7.76
CA GLN A 40 -5.14 11.39 7.55
C GLN A 40 -3.90 10.60 7.92
N VAL A 41 -2.83 10.82 7.17
CA VAL A 41 -1.52 10.25 7.47
C VAL A 41 -1.05 10.86 8.79
N ASP A 42 -0.60 10.01 9.70
CA ASP A 42 0.00 10.43 10.96
C ASP A 42 1.35 11.12 10.68
N SER A 43 1.53 12.33 11.17
CA SER A 43 2.71 13.16 10.86
C SER A 43 4.01 12.68 11.50
N GLU A 44 3.93 11.86 12.56
CA GLU A 44 5.10 11.36 13.28
C GLU A 44 5.57 10.02 12.69
N THR A 45 4.64 9.13 12.41
CA THR A 45 4.91 7.78 11.89
C THR A 45 4.91 7.72 10.36
N HIS A 46 4.35 8.73 9.69
CA HIS A 46 4.10 8.74 8.25
C HIS A 46 3.27 7.54 7.77
N ARG A 47 2.33 7.07 8.61
CA ARG A 47 1.47 5.93 8.32
C ARG A 47 0.00 6.29 8.36
N CYS A 48 -0.77 5.61 7.53
CA CYS A 48 -2.22 5.62 7.63
C CYS A 48 -2.67 4.83 8.87
N PRO A 49 -3.62 5.35 9.66
CA PRO A 49 -4.24 4.59 10.73
C PRO A 49 -5.07 3.43 10.16
N ASN A 50 -5.44 2.48 11.03
CA ASN A 50 -6.32 1.39 10.64
C ASN A 50 -7.70 1.94 10.22
N ASN A 51 -8.14 1.59 9.02
CA ASN A 51 -9.43 2.02 8.47
C ASN A 51 -10.64 1.18 8.93
N GLY A 52 -10.41 0.15 9.75
CA GLY A 52 -11.47 -0.72 10.27
C GLY A 52 -11.91 -1.81 9.29
N ALA A 53 -11.21 -2.01 8.18
CA ALA A 53 -11.50 -3.10 7.26
C ALA A 53 -11.22 -4.47 7.91
N SER A 54 -12.16 -5.40 7.76
CA SER A 54 -12.10 -6.73 8.34
C SER A 54 -12.62 -7.80 7.38
N VAL A 55 -12.34 -9.06 7.71
CA VAL A 55 -12.79 -10.24 6.96
C VAL A 55 -13.56 -11.15 7.92
N ASP A 56 -14.78 -11.52 7.55
CA ASP A 56 -15.53 -12.57 8.24
C ASP A 56 -14.98 -13.93 7.81
N LEU A 57 -14.38 -14.66 8.75
CA LEU A 57 -13.74 -15.95 8.48
C LEU A 57 -14.73 -17.09 8.23
N SER A 58 -16.01 -16.92 8.55
CA SER A 58 -17.04 -17.95 8.35
C SER A 58 -17.49 -18.06 6.88
N ASN A 59 -17.44 -16.95 6.15
CA ASN A 59 -17.94 -16.84 4.78
C ASN A 59 -17.00 -16.09 3.83
N CYS A 60 -15.85 -15.63 4.33
CA CYS A 60 -14.86 -14.84 3.62
C CYS A 60 -15.39 -13.54 3.00
N SER A 61 -16.47 -12.99 3.56
CA SER A 61 -16.94 -11.65 3.21
C SER A 61 -16.02 -10.58 3.82
N VAL A 62 -15.83 -9.50 3.07
CA VAL A 62 -15.04 -8.34 3.50
C VAL A 62 -15.97 -7.22 3.92
N SER A 63 -15.51 -6.32 4.80
CA SER A 63 -16.25 -5.11 5.17
C SER A 63 -16.70 -4.37 3.91
N ARG A 64 -17.99 -4.02 3.86
CA ARG A 64 -18.55 -3.17 2.80
C ARG A 64 -18.31 -1.71 3.18
N ASP A 65 -18.16 -0.86 2.17
CA ASP A 65 -18.09 0.60 2.31
C ASP A 65 -16.87 1.11 3.10
N VAL A 66 -15.81 0.31 3.20
CA VAL A 66 -14.51 0.72 3.76
C VAL A 66 -13.42 0.51 2.72
N GLY A 67 -12.54 1.49 2.56
CA GLY A 67 -11.52 1.55 1.52
C GLY A 67 -11.94 2.46 0.35
N SER A 68 -11.00 2.79 -0.52
CA SER A 68 -11.27 3.59 -1.72
C SER A 68 -10.99 2.81 -3.01
N GLY A 69 -11.85 2.96 -4.00
CA GLY A 69 -11.62 2.46 -5.36
C GLY A 69 -10.65 3.34 -6.14
N GLU A 70 -10.42 4.58 -5.70
CA GLU A 70 -9.43 5.47 -6.30
C GLU A 70 -8.75 6.31 -5.21
N LEU A 71 -7.42 6.40 -5.23
CA LEU A 71 -6.65 7.30 -4.37
C LEU A 71 -5.85 8.26 -5.25
N LYS A 72 -5.98 9.56 -4.99
CA LYS A 72 -5.26 10.63 -5.71
C LYS A 72 -4.68 11.62 -4.73
N THR A 73 -3.40 11.92 -4.88
CA THR A 73 -2.73 12.92 -4.05
C THR A 73 -1.54 13.53 -4.77
N LEU A 74 -1.18 14.75 -4.39
CA LEU A 74 0.10 15.35 -4.73
C LEU A 74 1.01 15.20 -3.51
N TRP A 75 2.11 14.49 -3.68
CA TRP A 75 3.07 14.25 -2.60
C TRP A 75 4.41 14.89 -2.92
N GLN A 76 5.02 15.49 -1.90
CA GLN A 76 6.35 16.06 -1.96
C GLN A 76 7.22 15.39 -0.90
N ASP A 77 8.39 14.91 -1.30
CA ASP A 77 9.28 14.20 -0.39
C ASP A 77 9.87 15.15 0.66
N PRO A 78 9.56 14.98 1.97
CA PRO A 78 10.09 15.82 3.03
C PRO A 78 11.58 15.57 3.32
N ALA A 79 12.12 14.44 2.87
CA ALA A 79 13.51 14.03 3.08
C ALA A 79 14.33 14.09 1.78
N PHE A 80 13.86 14.83 0.77
CA PHE A 80 14.52 14.91 -0.53
C PHE A 80 15.91 15.54 -0.44
N ASP A 81 16.94 14.75 -0.78
CA ASP A 81 18.30 15.25 -0.98
C ASP A 81 18.62 15.33 -2.47
N VAL A 82 18.86 16.56 -2.94
CA VAL A 82 19.20 16.87 -4.34
C VAL A 82 20.49 16.22 -4.81
N SER A 83 21.43 15.97 -3.90
CA SER A 83 22.76 15.42 -4.17
C SER A 83 22.78 13.89 -4.19
N GLN A 84 21.71 13.27 -3.73
CA GLN A 84 21.62 11.83 -3.54
C GLN A 84 20.95 11.16 -4.73
N ARG A 85 21.55 10.06 -5.21
CA ARG A 85 20.88 9.17 -6.16
C ARG A 85 19.83 8.37 -5.42
N ALA A 86 18.60 8.44 -5.90
CA ALA A 86 17.48 7.71 -5.34
C ALA A 86 16.58 7.18 -6.44
N TYR A 87 15.73 6.21 -6.13
CA TYR A 87 14.58 5.88 -6.94
C TYR A 87 13.33 5.82 -6.09
N TYR A 88 12.21 6.13 -6.72
CA TYR A 88 10.90 6.26 -6.11
C TYR A 88 9.96 5.29 -6.78
N TYR A 89 9.09 4.64 -6.01
CA TYR A 89 8.00 3.87 -6.58
C TYR A 89 6.77 4.00 -5.69
N ALA A 90 5.60 4.08 -6.32
CA ALA A 90 4.34 4.05 -5.61
C ALA A 90 4.01 2.62 -5.20
N ARG A 91 3.51 2.47 -3.98
CA ARG A 91 3.00 1.21 -3.45
C ARG A 91 1.58 1.41 -2.94
N VAL A 92 0.73 0.43 -3.17
CA VAL A 92 -0.67 0.43 -2.72
C VAL A 92 -0.90 -0.76 -1.80
N LEU A 93 -1.60 -0.52 -0.70
CA LEU A 93 -2.07 -1.55 0.21
C LEU A 93 -3.58 -1.74 0.02
N GLU A 94 -4.00 -2.96 -0.28
CA GLU A 94 -5.40 -3.34 -0.34
C GLU A 94 -5.98 -3.56 1.07
N ASN A 95 -7.29 -3.53 1.23
CA ASN A 95 -7.94 -4.07 2.42
C ASN A 95 -7.66 -5.58 2.59
N PRO A 96 -7.67 -6.12 3.83
CA PRO A 96 -7.42 -7.53 4.06
C PRO A 96 -8.48 -8.41 3.39
N SER A 97 -8.07 -9.57 2.89
CA SER A 97 -8.98 -10.58 2.33
C SER A 97 -8.60 -11.99 2.78
N CYS A 98 -9.57 -12.91 2.76
CA CYS A 98 -9.31 -14.33 3.06
C CYS A 98 -8.25 -14.90 2.13
N ARG A 99 -7.29 -15.64 2.69
CA ARG A 99 -6.33 -16.42 1.90
C ARG A 99 -7.05 -17.55 1.16
N TRP A 100 -6.47 -18.02 0.04
CA TRP A 100 -7.06 -19.12 -0.74
C TRP A 100 -7.33 -20.38 0.10
N SER A 101 -6.44 -20.70 1.05
CA SER A 101 -6.59 -21.86 1.95
C SER A 101 -7.80 -21.74 2.87
N THR A 102 -8.11 -20.51 3.32
CA THR A 102 -9.29 -20.22 4.15
C THR A 102 -10.56 -20.27 3.32
N TRP A 103 -10.50 -19.75 2.09
CA TRP A 103 -11.58 -19.89 1.11
C TRP A 103 -11.95 -21.37 0.85
N ASP A 104 -10.95 -22.22 0.66
CA ASP A 104 -11.17 -23.65 0.42
C ASP A 104 -11.69 -24.37 1.67
N ALA A 105 -11.16 -24.04 2.86
CA ALA A 105 -11.66 -24.59 4.11
C ALA A 105 -13.15 -24.28 4.33
N VAL A 106 -13.55 -23.01 4.14
CA VAL A 106 -14.96 -22.57 4.21
C VAL A 106 -15.82 -23.30 3.18
N ARG A 107 -15.32 -23.47 1.94
CA ARG A 107 -16.05 -24.17 0.88
C ARG A 107 -16.25 -25.65 1.19
N LEU A 108 -15.27 -26.30 1.83
CA LEU A 108 -15.30 -27.70 2.21
C LEU A 108 -15.99 -27.94 3.56
N GLY A 109 -16.33 -26.88 4.31
CA GLY A 109 -16.94 -26.99 5.64
C GLY A 109 -15.97 -27.54 6.69
N ILE A 110 -14.66 -27.35 6.49
CA ILE A 110 -13.61 -27.78 7.42
C ILE A 110 -12.97 -26.56 8.10
N GLU A 111 -12.34 -26.78 9.25
CA GLU A 111 -11.60 -25.73 9.94
C GLU A 111 -10.33 -25.35 9.15
N PRO A 112 -10.04 -24.04 8.98
CA PRO A 112 -8.78 -23.58 8.39
C PRO A 112 -7.57 -24.08 9.18
N ASN A 113 -6.52 -24.48 8.48
CA ASN A 113 -5.27 -24.94 9.10
C ASN A 113 -4.75 -23.88 10.11
N PRO A 114 -4.55 -24.24 11.39
CA PRO A 114 -4.09 -23.30 12.43
C PRO A 114 -2.68 -22.76 12.20
N ASP A 115 -1.83 -23.47 11.45
CA ASP A 115 -0.45 -23.05 11.16
C ASP A 115 -0.37 -21.97 10.06
N LEU A 116 -1.47 -21.71 9.36
CA LEU A 116 -1.52 -20.76 8.26
C LEU A 116 -2.30 -19.50 8.64
N GLN A 117 -1.81 -18.34 8.19
CA GLN A 117 -2.57 -17.10 8.29
C GLN A 117 -3.89 -17.22 7.51
N LYS A 118 -4.99 -16.80 8.15
CA LYS A 118 -6.34 -16.91 7.59
C LYS A 118 -6.67 -15.79 6.59
N THR A 119 -6.00 -14.65 6.73
CA THR A 119 -6.12 -13.50 5.84
C THR A 119 -4.77 -13.13 5.27
N HIS A 120 -4.79 -12.34 4.21
CA HIS A 120 -3.62 -11.74 3.58
C HIS A 120 -4.00 -10.34 3.10
N GLN A 121 -2.99 -9.52 2.87
CA GLN A 121 -3.15 -8.17 2.35
C GLN A 121 -2.32 -8.06 1.08
N GLU A 122 -2.98 -7.75 -0.03
CA GLU A 122 -2.31 -7.62 -1.32
C GLU A 122 -1.63 -6.25 -1.45
N ARG A 123 -0.59 -6.22 -2.29
CA ARG A 123 0.22 -5.03 -2.52
C ARG A 123 0.50 -4.85 -4.00
N ALA A 124 0.17 -3.68 -4.54
CA ALA A 124 0.56 -3.29 -5.89
C ALA A 124 1.73 -2.30 -5.84
N TRP A 125 2.65 -2.40 -6.80
CA TRP A 125 3.88 -1.62 -6.87
C TRP A 125 3.99 -1.04 -8.28
N SER A 126 4.34 0.23 -8.40
CA SER A 126 4.61 0.85 -9.70
C SER A 126 6.01 0.52 -10.19
N SER A 127 6.26 0.79 -11.47
CA SER A 127 7.63 0.89 -11.97
C SER A 127 8.40 2.00 -11.22
N PRO A 128 9.71 1.82 -10.99
CA PRO A 128 10.52 2.83 -10.32
C PRO A 128 10.81 4.02 -11.23
N ILE A 129 10.82 5.20 -10.64
CA ILE A 129 11.27 6.46 -11.23
C ILE A 129 12.65 6.76 -10.63
N TRP A 130 13.66 6.82 -11.50
CA TRP A 130 15.04 7.06 -11.08
C TRP A 130 15.34 8.55 -11.02
N TYR A 131 15.86 9.00 -9.89
CA TYR A 131 16.43 10.32 -9.73
C TYR A 131 17.95 10.23 -9.78
N GLN A 132 18.51 10.92 -10.78
CA GLN A 132 19.94 11.09 -10.91
C GLN A 132 20.27 12.58 -10.69
N PRO A 133 21.10 12.91 -9.69
CA PRO A 133 21.68 14.23 -9.55
C PRO A 133 22.46 14.56 -10.83
N ALA A 134 21.94 15.48 -11.63
CA ALA A 134 22.70 16.17 -12.67
C ALA A 134 23.09 17.56 -12.14
N ASP A 135 23.98 18.29 -12.83
CA ASP A 135 24.33 19.71 -12.57
C ASP A 135 23.13 20.69 -12.71
N SER A 136 21.91 20.20 -12.61
CA SER A 136 20.67 20.96 -12.72
C SER A 136 20.47 21.85 -11.50
N LYS A 137 20.77 23.14 -11.68
CA LYS A 137 20.54 24.23 -10.71
C LYS A 137 19.07 24.47 -10.31
N PHE A 138 18.15 23.55 -10.63
CA PHE A 138 16.70 23.80 -10.60
C PHE A 138 15.84 22.71 -9.93
N ALA A 139 16.35 21.50 -9.69
CA ALA A 139 15.62 20.52 -8.90
C ALA A 139 15.71 20.89 -7.42
N ARG A 140 14.71 21.61 -6.90
CA ARG A 140 14.64 21.98 -5.47
C ARG A 140 13.79 21.04 -4.64
N PHE A 141 12.85 20.35 -5.28
CA PHE A 141 11.91 19.43 -4.63
C PHE A 141 11.54 18.28 -5.58
N MET A 142 11.29 17.10 -5.03
CA MET A 142 10.64 16.00 -5.74
C MET A 142 9.15 16.02 -5.41
N THR A 143 8.31 16.19 -6.43
CA THR A 143 6.84 16.20 -6.29
C THR A 143 6.23 15.20 -7.26
N CYS A 144 5.45 14.25 -6.74
CA CYS A 144 4.79 13.19 -7.50
C CYS A 144 3.27 13.35 -7.41
N LEU A 145 2.59 13.34 -8.57
CA LEU A 145 1.15 13.12 -8.64
C LEU A 145 0.90 11.60 -8.62
N ILE A 146 0.30 11.11 -7.55
CA ILE A 146 0.01 9.68 -7.36
C ILE A 146 -1.47 9.47 -7.63
N VAL A 147 -1.78 8.56 -8.56
CA VAL A 147 -3.15 8.18 -8.93
C VAL A 147 -3.22 6.65 -8.96
N VAL A 148 -4.09 6.09 -8.12
CA VAL A 148 -4.39 4.67 -8.00
C VAL A 148 -5.86 4.48 -8.30
N LYS A 149 -6.19 3.53 -9.18
CA LYS A 149 -7.55 3.18 -9.63
C LYS A 149 -7.77 1.68 -9.56
#